data_AF-A0A7K4B7I9-F1
#
_entry.id   AF-A0A7K4B7I9-F1
#
_cell.length_a   1.000
_cell.length_b   1.000
_cell.length_c   1.000
_cell.angle_alpha   90.00
_cell.angle_beta   90.00
_cell.angle_gamma   90.00
#
_symmetry.space_group_name_H-M   'P 1'
#
loop_
_entity.id
_entity.type
_entity.pdbx_description
1 polymer ?
#
loop_
_entity_poly.entity_id
_entity_poly.type
_entity_poly.pdbx_seq_one_letter_code
_entity_poly.pdbx_strand_id
1 'polypeptide(L)'
;MITHVPEFASLGNRVESGLFSNVAGQFASEHPVREELQMLTDPHGLFYPLFVVPMVMFYNTKKIQENELKHSWSDLFNKKFKVILPNRDKPLSRAVGAYLKHEFPDKFPEFEERAVYEGSPPSVIKSVISGEYDIGITNFSFAMMAEGRGIAINPPKEGFVLLPQVIVWKKGADEKLKIIADLLMHEDMQNYLSKQGCWPALSGIPIHDMIAYNGRLENWQGWESYIEEVSEFDRYPGK
;
A
#
# COMPACT_ATOMS: atom_id res chain seq x y z
N MET A 1 4.61 -9.76 15.56
CA MET A 1 5.05 -8.51 14.89
C MET A 1 3.89 -8.04 14.04
N ILE A 2 3.60 -6.73 14.07
CA ILE A 2 2.63 -6.11 13.16
C ILE A 2 3.43 -5.17 12.27
N THR A 3 3.36 -5.35 10.95
CA THR A 3 4.13 -4.54 10.02
C THR A 3 3.54 -4.59 8.61
N HIS A 4 4.07 -3.75 7.71
CA HIS A 4 3.77 -3.83 6.29
C HIS A 4 4.60 -4.91 5.61
N VAL A 5 3.99 -5.57 4.62
CA VAL A 5 4.62 -6.69 3.92
C VAL A 5 5.94 -6.37 3.21
N PRO A 6 6.16 -5.15 2.65
CA PRO A 6 7.46 -4.76 2.11
C PRO A 6 8.64 -4.99 3.08
N GLU A 7 8.43 -4.93 4.39
CA GLU A 7 9.50 -5.19 5.37
C GLU A 7 10.06 -6.61 5.34
N PHE A 8 9.37 -7.56 4.67
CA PHE A 8 9.86 -8.93 4.49
C PHE A 8 10.67 -9.15 3.22
N ALA A 9 10.82 -8.15 2.34
CA ALA A 9 11.57 -8.31 1.08
C ALA A 9 13.04 -8.72 1.26
N SER A 10 13.66 -8.33 2.36
CA SER A 10 15.04 -8.71 2.70
C SER A 10 15.18 -10.15 3.21
N LEU A 11 14.08 -10.81 3.59
CA LEU A 11 14.11 -12.21 4.01
C LEU A 11 14.24 -13.19 2.82
N GLY A 12 13.99 -12.74 1.59
CA GLY A 12 13.87 -13.63 0.43
C GLY A 12 12.69 -14.59 0.62
N ASN A 13 12.95 -15.91 0.52
CA ASN A 13 11.91 -16.91 0.70
C ASN A 13 11.51 -17.06 2.18
N ARG A 14 10.39 -16.42 2.54
CA ARG A 14 9.82 -16.44 3.90
C ARG A 14 9.46 -17.85 4.41
N VAL A 15 9.09 -18.78 3.53
CA VAL A 15 8.74 -20.16 3.90
C VAL A 15 10.00 -20.92 4.28
N GLU A 16 11.02 -20.85 3.44
CA GLU A 16 12.32 -21.49 3.67
C GLU A 16 13.07 -20.91 4.87
N SER A 17 12.82 -19.65 5.24
CA SER A 17 13.42 -19.02 6.41
C SER A 17 13.19 -19.79 7.71
N GLY A 18 12.06 -20.51 7.83
CA GLY A 18 11.68 -21.24 9.03
C GLY A 18 11.49 -20.36 10.27
N LEU A 19 11.39 -19.03 10.10
CA LEU A 19 11.33 -18.05 11.19
C LEU A 19 9.93 -17.88 11.79
N PHE A 20 8.89 -18.22 11.05
CA PHE A 20 7.50 -17.94 11.40
C PHE A 20 6.74 -19.19 11.84
N SER A 21 5.78 -19.01 12.73
CA SER A 21 4.85 -20.04 13.17
C SER A 21 3.62 -20.11 12.26
N ASN A 22 2.86 -21.20 12.33
CA ASN A 22 1.57 -21.38 11.67
C ASN A 22 0.37 -20.76 12.42
N VAL A 23 0.62 -19.99 13.49
CA VAL A 23 -0.43 -19.35 14.31
C VAL A 23 -1.34 -18.45 13.45
N ALA A 24 -0.77 -17.75 12.46
CA ALA A 24 -1.56 -16.91 11.55
C ALA A 24 -2.56 -17.72 10.71
N GLY A 25 -2.17 -18.89 10.19
CA GLY A 25 -3.07 -19.78 9.45
C GLY A 25 -4.19 -20.37 10.32
N GLN A 26 -3.89 -20.72 11.57
CA GLN A 26 -4.92 -21.14 12.53
C GLN A 26 -5.92 -20.00 12.77
N PHE A 27 -5.40 -18.80 13.05
CA PHE A 27 -6.22 -17.61 13.29
C PHE A 27 -7.10 -17.29 12.07
N ALA A 28 -6.55 -17.36 10.85
CA ALA A 28 -7.29 -17.14 9.60
C ALA A 28 -8.45 -18.12 9.39
N SER A 29 -8.31 -19.36 9.89
CA SER A 29 -9.36 -20.37 9.78
C SER A 29 -10.55 -20.08 10.70
N GLU A 30 -10.29 -19.47 11.86
CA GLU A 30 -11.30 -19.05 12.84
C GLU A 30 -11.90 -17.68 12.49
N HIS A 31 -11.09 -16.80 11.89
CA HIS A 31 -11.42 -15.42 11.58
C HIS A 31 -11.10 -15.14 10.10
N PRO A 32 -11.94 -15.60 9.15
CA PRO A 32 -11.70 -15.34 7.74
C PRO A 32 -11.79 -13.84 7.45
N VAL A 33 -10.89 -13.36 6.59
CA VAL A 33 -10.98 -12.00 6.06
C VAL A 33 -12.19 -11.84 5.15
N ARG A 34 -12.63 -10.61 4.93
CA ARG A 34 -13.72 -10.28 3.99
C ARG A 34 -13.42 -10.76 2.58
N GLU A 35 -14.47 -11.05 1.83
CA GLU A 35 -14.41 -11.62 0.47
C GLU A 35 -13.46 -10.84 -0.44
N GLU A 36 -13.53 -9.51 -0.37
CA GLU A 36 -12.75 -8.59 -1.18
C GLU A 36 -11.24 -8.64 -0.93
N LEU A 37 -10.82 -9.25 0.17
CA LEU A 37 -9.42 -9.42 0.57
C LEU A 37 -9.00 -10.90 0.65
N GLN A 38 -9.84 -11.83 0.19
CA GLN A 38 -9.53 -13.27 0.25
C GLN A 38 -8.25 -13.65 -0.50
N MET A 39 -7.90 -12.93 -1.55
CA MET A 39 -6.63 -13.14 -2.27
C MET A 39 -5.39 -12.87 -1.39
N LEU A 40 -5.54 -12.12 -0.29
CA LEU A 40 -4.49 -11.86 0.69
C LEU A 40 -4.39 -12.97 1.76
N THR A 41 -5.29 -13.95 1.77
CA THR A 41 -5.12 -15.11 2.65
C THR A 41 -3.84 -15.84 2.28
N ASP A 42 -2.95 -16.00 3.27
CA ASP A 42 -1.67 -16.64 3.05
C ASP A 42 -1.81 -18.17 2.97
N PRO A 43 -1.50 -18.80 1.82
CA PRO A 43 -1.60 -20.26 1.68
C PRO A 43 -0.65 -21.03 2.61
N HIS A 44 0.43 -20.40 3.08
CA HIS A 44 1.38 -20.98 4.03
C HIS A 44 1.01 -20.70 5.50
N GLY A 45 -0.01 -19.86 5.74
CA GLY A 45 -0.49 -19.54 7.09
C GLY A 45 0.56 -18.84 7.97
N LEU A 46 1.47 -18.08 7.37
CA LEU A 46 2.53 -17.33 8.07
C LEU A 46 2.07 -15.90 8.36
N PHE A 47 1.32 -15.30 7.45
CA PHE A 47 0.79 -13.94 7.55
C PHE A 47 -0.73 -13.95 7.73
N TYR A 48 -1.21 -13.07 8.60
CA TYR A 48 -2.63 -12.76 8.70
C TYR A 48 -2.86 -11.27 8.37
N PRO A 49 -3.64 -10.94 7.32
CA PRO A 49 -3.96 -9.56 6.98
C PRO A 49 -4.89 -8.91 8.01
N LEU A 50 -4.47 -7.78 8.58
CA LEU A 50 -5.28 -7.01 9.53
C LEU A 50 -6.13 -5.93 8.85
N PHE A 51 -5.56 -5.29 7.83
CA PHE A 51 -6.20 -4.31 6.96
C PHE A 51 -5.25 -3.97 5.81
N VAL A 52 -5.75 -3.26 4.80
CA VAL A 52 -4.95 -2.76 3.68
C VAL A 52 -4.99 -1.24 3.67
N VAL A 53 -3.82 -0.63 3.46
CA VAL A 53 -3.73 0.82 3.22
C VAL A 53 -3.66 1.02 1.70
N PRO A 54 -4.64 1.69 1.08
CA PRO A 54 -4.59 1.98 -0.35
C PRO A 54 -3.68 3.19 -0.62
N MET A 55 -2.77 3.03 -1.58
CA MET A 55 -1.88 4.12 -2.04
C MET A 55 -2.51 4.86 -3.20
N VAL A 56 -2.42 6.19 -3.17
CA VAL A 56 -3.08 7.07 -4.14
C VAL A 56 -2.11 8.10 -4.70
N MET A 57 -2.38 8.55 -5.92
CA MET A 57 -1.82 9.78 -6.46
C MET A 57 -2.71 10.96 -6.08
N PHE A 58 -2.10 12.11 -5.86
CA PHE A 58 -2.80 13.37 -5.70
C PHE A 58 -2.01 14.47 -6.40
N TYR A 59 -2.69 15.55 -6.79
CA TYR A 59 -2.10 16.59 -7.63
C TYR A 59 -2.43 17.99 -7.13
N ASN A 60 -1.58 18.95 -7.48
CA ASN A 60 -1.83 20.37 -7.20
C ASN A 60 -2.90 20.94 -8.15
N THR A 61 -4.04 21.33 -7.59
CA THR A 61 -5.21 21.81 -8.37
C THR A 61 -5.03 23.20 -8.97
N LYS A 62 -4.00 23.95 -8.58
CA LYS A 62 -3.63 25.24 -9.19
C LYS A 62 -2.75 25.07 -10.43
N LYS A 63 -2.13 23.90 -10.59
CA LYS A 63 -1.16 23.62 -11.66
C LYS A 63 -1.65 22.63 -12.71
N ILE A 64 -2.50 21.69 -12.31
CA ILE A 64 -3.03 20.65 -13.18
C ILE A 64 -4.54 20.76 -13.18
N GLN A 65 -5.12 20.91 -14.35
CA GLN A 65 -6.57 20.75 -14.55
C GLN A 65 -6.89 19.26 -14.65
N GLU A 66 -8.04 18.86 -14.12
CA GLU A 66 -8.46 17.45 -14.07
C GLU A 66 -8.49 16.79 -15.46
N ASN A 67 -8.90 17.53 -16.50
CA ASN A 67 -8.93 17.05 -17.88
C ASN A 67 -7.55 16.79 -18.52
N GLU A 68 -6.46 17.18 -17.85
CA GLU A 68 -5.09 16.86 -18.27
C GLU A 68 -4.63 15.48 -17.78
N LEU A 69 -5.35 14.88 -16.83
CA LEU A 69 -5.03 13.59 -16.22
C LEU A 69 -5.75 12.45 -16.95
N LYS A 70 -5.09 11.31 -17.03
CA LYS A 70 -5.67 10.08 -17.59
C LYS A 70 -6.38 9.24 -16.54
N HIS A 71 -6.31 9.66 -15.27
CA HIS A 71 -6.78 8.88 -14.13
C HIS A 71 -6.16 7.49 -14.12
N SER A 72 -4.83 7.47 -14.21
CA SER A 72 -4.05 6.24 -14.36
C SER A 72 -2.69 6.41 -13.71
N TRP A 73 -2.12 5.33 -13.17
CA TRP A 73 -0.72 5.34 -12.72
C TRP A 73 0.25 5.80 -13.81
N SER A 74 -0.16 5.71 -15.08
CA SER A 74 0.62 6.23 -16.19
C SER A 74 0.80 7.76 -16.23
N ASP A 75 0.00 8.52 -15.48
CA ASP A 75 0.16 9.97 -15.29
C ASP A 75 1.52 10.29 -14.64
N LEU A 76 2.05 9.38 -13.82
CA LEU A 76 3.38 9.48 -13.22
C LEU A 76 4.52 9.38 -14.23
N PHE A 77 4.29 9.00 -15.49
CA PHE A 77 5.33 9.01 -16.53
C PHE A 77 5.30 10.27 -17.40
N ASN A 78 4.34 11.18 -17.18
CA ASN A 78 4.28 12.42 -17.93
C ASN A 78 5.42 13.36 -17.50
N LYS A 79 6.36 13.60 -18.41
CA LYS A 79 7.55 14.44 -18.19
C LYS A 79 7.22 15.90 -17.84
N LYS A 80 6.00 16.36 -18.13
CA LYS A 80 5.51 17.69 -17.73
C LYS A 80 5.41 17.83 -16.20
N PHE A 81 5.15 16.74 -15.48
CA PHE A 81 4.83 16.79 -14.06
C PHE A 81 6.03 16.42 -13.20
N LYS A 82 6.36 17.26 -12.23
CA LYS A 82 7.31 16.96 -11.15
C LYS A 82 6.63 16.05 -10.13
N VAL A 83 7.23 14.89 -9.89
CA VAL A 83 6.67 13.86 -9.00
C VAL A 83 7.51 13.73 -7.74
N ILE A 84 6.84 13.66 -6.58
CA ILE A 84 7.47 13.37 -5.29
C ILE A 84 6.79 12.20 -4.57
N LEU A 85 7.60 11.37 -3.94
CA LEU A 85 7.21 10.30 -3.05
C LEU A 85 7.91 10.49 -1.69
N PRO A 86 7.37 9.90 -0.60
CA PRO A 86 8.11 9.78 0.64
C PRO A 86 9.44 9.04 0.44
N ASN A 87 10.34 9.12 1.42
CA ASN A 87 11.67 8.49 1.35
C ASN A 87 11.61 7.06 0.76
N ARG A 88 12.56 6.74 -0.12
CA ARG A 88 12.57 5.53 -0.95
C ARG A 88 12.53 4.23 -0.13
N ASP A 89 13.11 4.24 1.07
CA ASP A 89 13.17 3.11 2.00
C ASP A 89 11.83 2.81 2.69
N LYS A 90 10.82 3.68 2.57
CA LYS A 90 9.53 3.49 3.25
C LYS A 90 8.66 2.47 2.55
N PRO A 91 7.88 1.65 3.29
CA PRO A 91 7.01 0.62 2.73
C PRO A 91 6.11 1.09 1.60
N LEU A 92 5.55 2.30 1.71
CA LEU A 92 4.68 2.86 0.67
C LEU A 92 5.43 3.13 -0.64
N SER A 93 6.64 3.69 -0.58
CA SER A 93 7.46 4.01 -1.75
C SER A 93 7.96 2.72 -2.39
N ARG A 94 8.30 1.73 -1.56
CA ARG A 94 8.70 0.39 -1.98
C ARG A 94 7.56 -0.35 -2.68
N ALA A 95 6.34 -0.33 -2.13
CA ALA A 95 5.17 -0.96 -2.74
C ALA A 95 4.79 -0.31 -4.08
N VAL A 96 4.74 1.03 -4.13
CA VAL A 96 4.39 1.75 -5.37
C VAL A 96 5.50 1.61 -6.41
N GLY A 97 6.77 1.73 -6.00
CA GLY A 97 7.92 1.55 -6.88
C GLY A 97 7.98 0.15 -7.49
N ALA A 98 7.75 -0.89 -6.68
CA ALA A 98 7.65 -2.28 -7.14
C ALA A 98 6.55 -2.45 -8.20
N TYR A 99 5.35 -1.96 -7.90
CA TYR A 99 4.24 -1.98 -8.85
C TYR A 99 4.57 -1.26 -10.17
N LEU A 100 5.11 -0.03 -10.11
CA LEU A 100 5.44 0.73 -11.30
C LEU A 100 6.54 0.07 -12.13
N LYS A 101 7.54 -0.52 -11.48
CA LYS A 101 8.61 -1.28 -12.14
C LYS A 101 8.08 -2.52 -12.85
N HIS A 102 7.16 -3.24 -12.21
CA HIS A 102 6.59 -4.47 -12.75
C HIS A 102 5.64 -4.20 -13.92
N GLU A 103 4.72 -3.24 -13.78
CA GLU A 103 3.69 -2.97 -14.79
C GLU A 103 4.16 -2.06 -15.93
N PHE A 104 5.15 -1.20 -15.68
CA PHE A 104 5.66 -0.25 -16.67
C PHE A 104 7.18 -0.33 -16.85
N PRO A 105 7.74 -1.52 -17.12
CA PRO A 105 9.20 -1.73 -17.12
C PRO A 105 9.94 -0.82 -18.10
N ASP A 106 9.32 -0.50 -19.25
CA ASP A 106 9.93 0.37 -20.27
C ASP A 106 9.97 1.85 -19.87
N LYS A 107 9.05 2.28 -18.99
CA LYS A 107 8.93 3.68 -18.56
C LYS A 107 9.53 3.93 -17.17
N PHE A 108 9.66 2.87 -16.38
CA PHE A 108 10.14 2.95 -15.01
C PHE A 108 11.55 3.54 -14.88
N PRO A 109 12.56 3.20 -15.72
CA PRO A 109 13.90 3.77 -15.59
C PRO A 109 13.91 5.30 -15.67
N GLU A 110 13.16 5.86 -16.63
CA GLU A 110 13.06 7.32 -16.77
C GLU A 110 12.30 7.95 -15.59
N PHE A 111 11.24 7.29 -15.11
CA PHE A 111 10.53 7.74 -13.91
C PHE A 111 11.42 7.76 -12.67
N GLU A 112 12.16 6.69 -12.43
CA GLU A 112 13.04 6.57 -11.27
C GLU A 112 14.15 7.62 -11.31
N GLU A 113 14.64 7.96 -12.51
CA GLU A 113 15.64 9.01 -12.68
C GLU A 113 15.12 10.41 -12.30
N ARG A 114 13.82 10.68 -12.52
CA ARG A 114 13.24 12.03 -12.37
C ARG A 114 12.41 12.22 -11.10
N ALA A 115 11.91 11.13 -10.50
CA ALA A 115 11.11 11.18 -9.29
C ALA A 115 11.98 11.58 -8.10
N VAL A 116 11.42 12.36 -7.19
CA VAL A 116 12.08 12.72 -5.93
C VAL A 116 11.52 11.88 -4.80
N TYR A 117 12.41 11.32 -3.98
CA TYR A 117 12.06 10.55 -2.79
C TYR A 117 12.50 11.31 -1.55
N GLU A 118 11.60 12.07 -0.94
CA GLU A 118 11.95 12.92 0.20
C GLU A 118 10.83 13.08 1.23
N GLY A 119 11.21 12.90 2.49
CA GLY A 119 10.42 13.19 3.65
C GLY A 119 9.35 12.15 3.96
N SER A 120 8.32 12.60 4.67
CA SER A 120 7.20 11.81 5.15
C SER A 120 5.92 12.14 4.37
N PRO A 121 4.86 11.32 4.48
CA PRO A 121 3.59 11.61 3.79
C PRO A 121 3.06 13.05 4.00
N PRO A 122 3.09 13.63 5.21
CA PRO A 122 2.71 15.04 5.40
C PRO A 122 3.62 16.05 4.69
N SER A 123 4.93 15.80 4.58
CA SER A 123 5.84 16.72 3.88
C SER A 123 5.65 16.67 2.38
N VAL A 124 5.43 15.49 1.81
CA VAL A 124 5.10 15.30 0.38
C VAL A 124 3.83 16.09 0.04
N ILE A 125 2.78 15.96 0.86
CA ILE A 125 1.54 16.73 0.71
C ILE A 125 1.83 18.24 0.74
N LYS A 126 2.63 18.70 1.70
CA LYS A 126 3.00 20.12 1.83
C LYS A 126 3.73 20.63 0.59
N SER A 127 4.66 19.86 0.03
CA SER A 127 5.43 20.24 -1.16
C SER A 127 4.61 20.23 -2.45
N VAL A 128 3.58 19.39 -2.55
CA VAL A 128 2.60 19.49 -3.64
C VAL A 128 1.69 20.71 -3.43
N ILE A 129 1.18 20.96 -2.22
CA ILE A 129 0.33 22.14 -1.93
C ILE A 129 1.06 23.46 -2.24
N SER A 130 2.35 23.56 -1.91
CA SER A 130 3.18 24.74 -2.19
C SER A 130 3.43 24.94 -3.69
N GLY A 131 3.20 23.91 -4.51
CA GLY A 131 3.53 23.92 -5.94
C GLY A 131 5.01 23.71 -6.21
N GLU A 132 5.78 23.18 -5.27
CA GLU A 132 7.15 22.73 -5.55
C GLU A 132 7.14 21.51 -6.49
N TYR A 133 6.22 20.59 -6.22
CA TYR A 133 5.91 19.42 -7.04
C TYR A 133 4.46 19.47 -7.54
N ASP A 134 4.19 18.74 -8.61
CA ASP A 134 2.89 18.77 -9.30
C ASP A 134 2.02 17.58 -8.90
N ILE A 135 2.63 16.39 -8.76
CA ILE A 135 1.99 15.15 -8.33
C ILE A 135 2.75 14.54 -7.16
N GLY A 136 2.01 14.06 -6.17
CA GLY A 136 2.55 13.32 -5.03
C GLY A 136 1.89 11.95 -4.89
N ILE A 137 2.58 11.04 -4.19
CA ILE A 137 2.04 9.73 -3.80
C ILE A 137 2.00 9.63 -2.28
N THR A 138 0.89 9.13 -1.75
CA THR A 138 0.68 8.95 -0.31
C THR A 138 -0.37 7.87 -0.05
N ASN A 139 -0.64 7.56 1.22
CA ASN A 139 -1.83 6.75 1.55
C ASN A 139 -3.10 7.57 1.45
N PHE A 140 -4.21 6.90 1.15
CA PHE A 140 -5.52 7.51 1.00
C PHE A 140 -5.94 8.34 2.21
N SER A 141 -5.66 7.86 3.43
CA SER A 141 -5.97 8.56 4.69
C SER A 141 -5.44 9.99 4.72
N PHE A 142 -4.14 10.17 4.42
CA PHE A 142 -3.53 11.50 4.40
C PHE A 142 -4.03 12.34 3.22
N ALA A 143 -4.27 11.73 2.06
CA ALA A 143 -4.78 12.43 0.90
C ALA A 143 -6.19 12.99 1.16
N MET A 144 -7.10 12.19 1.72
CA MET A 144 -8.44 12.64 2.11
C MET A 144 -8.39 13.80 3.10
N MET A 145 -7.53 13.72 4.12
CA MET A 145 -7.38 14.81 5.10
C MET A 145 -6.88 16.11 4.47
N ALA A 146 -6.22 16.04 3.32
CA ALA A 146 -5.64 17.18 2.62
C ALA A 146 -6.41 17.64 1.38
N GLU A 147 -7.39 16.86 0.93
CA GLU A 147 -8.25 17.20 -0.20
C GLU A 147 -8.96 18.55 0.02
N GLY A 148 -9.05 19.35 -1.05
CA GLY A 148 -9.60 20.70 -0.99
C GLY A 148 -8.64 21.76 -0.42
N ARG A 149 -7.49 21.39 0.15
CA ARG A 149 -6.44 22.33 0.61
C ARG A 149 -5.40 22.64 -0.47
N GLY A 150 -5.83 22.75 -1.73
CA GLY A 150 -4.96 22.96 -2.89
C GLY A 150 -4.47 21.68 -3.56
N ILE A 151 -4.99 20.53 -3.14
CA ILE A 151 -4.82 19.25 -3.84
C ILE A 151 -6.17 18.58 -4.09
N ALA A 152 -6.19 17.66 -5.05
CA ALA A 152 -7.26 16.70 -5.28
C ALA A 152 -6.67 15.31 -5.48
N ILE A 153 -7.44 14.27 -5.14
CA ILE A 153 -7.05 12.88 -5.36
C ILE A 153 -7.20 12.55 -6.85
N ASN A 154 -6.21 11.87 -7.44
CA ASN A 154 -6.29 11.32 -8.79
C ASN A 154 -6.49 9.79 -8.70
N PRO A 155 -7.74 9.29 -8.66
CA PRO A 155 -8.00 7.87 -8.55
C PRO A 155 -7.56 7.14 -9.84
N PRO A 156 -6.65 6.15 -9.78
CA PRO A 156 -6.26 5.36 -10.92
C PRO A 156 -7.38 4.38 -11.31
N LYS A 157 -7.72 4.34 -12.60
CA LYS A 157 -8.67 3.38 -13.18
C LYS A 157 -8.21 1.93 -13.05
N GLU A 158 -6.90 1.70 -12.92
CA GLU A 158 -6.34 0.37 -12.66
C GLU A 158 -6.62 -0.11 -11.23
N GLY A 159 -6.94 0.80 -10.30
CA GLY A 159 -7.05 0.53 -8.87
C GLY A 159 -5.82 1.00 -8.08
N PHE A 160 -5.97 1.08 -6.77
CA PHE A 160 -4.97 1.52 -5.81
C PHE A 160 -3.92 0.43 -5.58
N VAL A 161 -2.66 0.84 -5.41
CA VAL A 161 -1.60 -0.05 -4.98
C VAL A 161 -1.85 -0.45 -3.53
N LEU A 162 -1.75 -1.75 -3.26
CA LEU A 162 -2.03 -2.32 -1.96
C LEU A 162 -0.78 -2.22 -1.09
N LEU A 163 -0.95 -1.68 0.12
CA LEU A 163 0.03 -1.80 1.19
C LEU A 163 -0.58 -2.59 2.35
N PRO A 164 -0.55 -3.94 2.30
CA PRO A 164 -1.13 -4.77 3.34
C PRO A 164 -0.39 -4.60 4.66
N GLN A 165 -1.15 -4.52 5.75
CA GLN A 165 -0.62 -4.59 7.11
C GLN A 165 -0.97 -5.96 7.69
N VAL A 166 0.06 -6.71 8.07
CA VAL A 166 -0.07 -8.09 8.52
C VAL A 166 0.40 -8.23 9.96
N ILE A 167 -0.14 -9.24 10.63
CA ILE A 167 0.44 -9.79 11.85
C ILE A 167 1.11 -11.13 11.58
N VAL A 168 2.27 -11.31 12.18
CA VAL A 168 3.15 -12.46 12.02
C VAL A 168 3.67 -12.89 13.38
N TRP A 169 3.67 -14.20 13.64
CA TRP A 169 4.22 -14.77 14.87
C TRP A 169 5.52 -15.50 14.57
N LYS A 170 6.54 -15.22 15.39
CA LYS A 170 7.81 -15.94 15.33
C LYS A 170 7.58 -17.40 15.72
N LYS A 171 8.35 -18.31 15.15
CA LYS A 171 8.39 -19.72 15.57
C LYS A 171 8.64 -19.82 17.08
N GLY A 172 7.83 -20.62 17.76
CA GLY A 172 7.86 -20.78 19.21
C GLY A 172 7.19 -19.64 20.00
N ALA A 173 6.50 -18.71 19.34
CA ALA A 173 5.67 -17.73 20.03
C ALA A 173 4.53 -18.41 20.81
N ASP A 174 4.22 -17.87 21.98
CA ASP A 174 3.09 -18.33 22.80
C ASP A 174 1.77 -18.03 22.07
N GLU A 175 0.89 -19.03 21.97
CA GLU A 175 -0.43 -18.90 21.34
C GLU A 175 -1.31 -17.86 22.03
N LYS A 176 -1.08 -17.56 23.32
CA LYS A 176 -1.78 -16.48 24.03
C LYS A 176 -1.62 -15.11 23.37
N LEU A 177 -0.58 -14.92 22.55
CA LEU A 177 -0.38 -13.70 21.77
C LEU A 177 -1.40 -13.52 20.64
N LYS A 178 -2.25 -14.52 20.35
CA LYS A 178 -3.43 -14.37 19.48
C LYS A 178 -4.35 -13.24 19.95
N ILE A 179 -4.38 -12.94 21.26
CA ILE A 179 -5.17 -11.83 21.83
C ILE A 179 -4.90 -10.47 21.18
N ILE A 180 -3.69 -10.26 20.64
CA ILE A 180 -3.35 -9.03 19.91
C ILE A 180 -4.10 -8.98 18.57
N ALA A 181 -4.19 -10.10 17.87
CA ALA A 181 -4.96 -10.20 16.64
C ALA A 181 -6.47 -10.07 16.92
N ASP A 182 -6.97 -10.70 17.98
CA ASP A 182 -8.37 -10.56 18.43
C ASP A 182 -8.74 -9.08 18.65
N LEU A 183 -7.88 -8.34 19.37
CA LEU A 183 -8.10 -6.92 19.63
C LEU A 183 -8.15 -6.10 18.33
N LEU A 184 -7.23 -6.37 17.40
CA LEU A 184 -7.14 -5.63 16.13
C LEU A 184 -8.26 -6.01 15.14
N MET A 185 -8.80 -7.22 15.27
CA MET A 185 -9.93 -7.71 14.50
C MET A 185 -11.27 -7.41 15.17
N HIS A 186 -11.29 -6.80 16.35
CA HIS A 186 -12.52 -6.35 16.99
C HIS A 186 -13.24 -5.32 16.12
N GLU A 187 -14.57 -5.37 16.11
CA GLU A 187 -15.42 -4.53 15.27
C GLU A 187 -15.12 -3.03 15.44
N ASP A 188 -14.93 -2.55 16.67
CA ASP A 188 -14.59 -1.15 16.95
C ASP A 188 -13.27 -0.72 16.30
N MET A 189 -12.25 -1.59 16.33
CA MET A 189 -10.95 -1.31 15.72
C MET A 189 -11.05 -1.30 14.20
N GLN A 190 -11.78 -2.24 13.62
CA GLN A 190 -11.97 -2.33 12.17
C GLN A 190 -12.83 -1.16 11.65
N ASN A 191 -13.86 -0.74 12.39
CA ASN A 191 -14.62 0.48 12.12
C ASN A 191 -13.75 1.73 12.21
N TYR A 192 -12.85 1.81 13.20
CA TYR A 192 -11.91 2.92 13.29
C TYR A 192 -10.99 2.97 12.05
N LEU A 193 -10.42 1.83 11.65
CA LEU A 193 -9.57 1.73 10.46
C LEU A 193 -10.32 2.12 9.17
N SER A 194 -11.57 1.69 9.03
CA SER A 194 -12.44 2.10 7.92
C SER A 194 -12.63 3.62 7.86
N LYS A 195 -12.90 4.26 9.00
CA LYS A 195 -13.02 5.74 9.09
C LYS A 195 -11.71 6.47 8.75
N GLN A 196 -10.57 5.81 8.92
CA GLN A 196 -9.28 6.33 8.48
C GLN A 196 -9.02 6.10 6.98
N GLY A 197 -9.92 5.46 6.23
CA GLY A 197 -9.71 5.20 4.80
C GLY A 197 -8.84 3.97 4.53
N CYS A 198 -8.66 3.07 5.48
CA CYS A 198 -8.11 1.74 5.24
C CYS A 198 -9.21 0.78 4.76
N TRP A 199 -8.82 -0.32 4.13
CA TRP A 199 -9.72 -1.47 3.94
C TRP A 199 -9.65 -2.39 5.15
N PRO A 200 -10.70 -2.46 5.97
CA PRO A 200 -10.77 -3.39 7.09
C PRO A 200 -10.75 -4.84 6.58
N ALA A 201 -10.11 -5.73 7.33
CA ALA A 201 -10.14 -7.16 7.04
C ALA A 201 -11.46 -7.83 7.47
N LEU A 202 -12.18 -7.25 8.43
CA LEU A 202 -13.43 -7.82 8.93
C LEU A 202 -14.61 -7.55 7.98
N SER A 203 -15.40 -8.59 7.71
CA SER A 203 -16.65 -8.51 6.94
C SER A 203 -17.69 -7.62 7.63
N GLY A 204 -18.56 -7.00 6.84
CA GLY A 204 -19.65 -6.13 7.35
C GLY A 204 -19.22 -4.71 7.74
N ILE A 205 -17.91 -4.44 7.79
CA ILE A 205 -17.40 -3.09 8.00
C ILE A 205 -17.41 -2.32 6.67
N PRO A 206 -18.00 -1.11 6.62
CA PRO A 206 -18.07 -0.33 5.40
C PRO A 206 -16.68 0.03 4.89
N ILE A 207 -16.56 0.20 3.57
CA ILE A 207 -15.38 0.76 2.91
C ILE A 207 -15.79 2.11 2.34
N HIS A 208 -14.88 3.09 2.37
CA HIS A 208 -15.13 4.39 1.77
C HIS A 208 -15.38 4.27 0.25
N ASP A 209 -16.42 4.91 -0.28
CA ASP A 209 -16.91 4.72 -1.66
C ASP A 209 -15.82 4.88 -2.73
N MET A 210 -14.96 5.90 -2.60
CA MET A 210 -13.87 6.15 -3.55
C MET A 210 -12.91 4.95 -3.71
N ILE A 211 -12.67 4.22 -2.62
CA ILE A 211 -11.80 3.03 -2.61
C ILE A 211 -12.58 1.72 -2.74
N ALA A 212 -13.93 1.77 -2.67
CA ALA A 212 -14.81 0.62 -2.87
C ALA A 212 -15.15 0.36 -4.35
N TYR A 213 -15.15 1.40 -5.19
CA TYR A 213 -15.59 1.35 -6.61
C TYR A 213 -14.56 0.68 -7.56
N ASN A 214 -14.06 -0.53 -7.26
CA ASN A 214 -12.90 -1.19 -7.91
C ASN A 214 -11.52 -0.62 -7.52
N GLY A 215 -11.39 -0.15 -6.29
CA GLY A 215 -10.15 0.47 -5.81
C GLY A 215 -8.94 -0.48 -5.67
N ARG A 216 -9.00 -1.76 -6.01
CA ARG A 216 -7.84 -2.67 -5.87
C ARG A 216 -7.29 -3.08 -7.22
N LEU A 217 -5.97 -3.20 -7.28
CA LEU A 217 -5.33 -3.96 -8.34
C LEU A 217 -5.72 -5.44 -8.19
N GLU A 218 -6.35 -5.99 -9.23
CA GLU A 218 -6.88 -7.36 -9.22
C GLU A 218 -5.85 -8.41 -9.65
N ASN A 219 -4.69 -7.99 -10.15
CA ASN A 219 -3.62 -8.87 -10.65
C ASN A 219 -2.76 -9.49 -9.53
N TRP A 220 -3.28 -9.63 -8.31
CA TRP A 220 -2.55 -10.21 -7.18
C TRP A 220 -2.06 -11.65 -7.48
N GLN A 221 -0.74 -11.84 -7.51
CA GLN A 221 -0.11 -13.14 -7.80
C GLN A 221 0.33 -13.91 -6.55
N GLY A 222 -0.03 -13.45 -5.36
CA GLY A 222 0.40 -14.05 -4.09
C GLY A 222 1.52 -13.28 -3.40
N TRP A 223 1.78 -13.67 -2.15
CA TRP A 223 2.74 -13.00 -1.27
C TRP A 223 4.19 -13.11 -1.78
N GLU A 224 4.54 -14.24 -2.37
CA GLU A 224 5.88 -14.52 -2.90
C GLU A 224 6.21 -13.57 -4.05
N SER A 225 5.30 -13.38 -5.01
CA SER A 225 5.47 -12.44 -6.11
C SER A 225 5.61 -11.00 -5.60
N TYR A 226 4.71 -10.58 -4.71
CA TYR A 226 4.73 -9.23 -4.14
C TYR A 226 6.04 -8.94 -3.40
N ILE A 227 6.54 -9.88 -2.59
CA ILE A 227 7.80 -9.74 -1.86
C ILE A 227 8.99 -9.71 -2.81
N GLU A 228 8.99 -10.53 -3.86
CA GLU A 228 10.05 -10.53 -4.88
C GLU A 228 10.07 -9.21 -5.66
N GLU A 229 8.92 -8.71 -6.11
CA GLU A 229 8.81 -7.42 -6.81
C GLU A 229 9.34 -6.26 -5.96
N VAL A 230 9.03 -6.25 -4.66
CA VAL A 230 9.59 -5.27 -3.72
C VAL A 230 11.10 -5.46 -3.56
N SER A 231 11.58 -6.70 -3.44
CA SER A 231 13.02 -7.01 -3.35
C SER A 231 13.78 -6.58 -4.61
N GLU A 232 13.18 -6.72 -5.79
CA GLU A 232 13.74 -6.23 -7.04
C GLU A 232 13.79 -4.70 -7.09
N PHE A 233 12.77 -4.00 -6.60
CA PHE A 233 12.79 -2.54 -6.49
C PHE A 233 13.85 -2.04 -5.50
N ASP A 234 14.03 -2.73 -4.37
CA ASP A 234 15.05 -2.40 -3.39
C ASP A 234 16.47 -2.56 -3.95
N ARG A 235 16.68 -3.59 -4.79
CA ARG A 235 17.94 -3.83 -5.51
C ARG A 235 18.13 -2.94 -6.73
N TYR A 236 17.06 -2.33 -7.23
CA TYR A 236 17.14 -1.43 -8.37
C TYR A 236 17.98 -0.20 -7.98
N PRO A 237 19.00 0.16 -8.79
CA PRO A 237 19.83 1.32 -8.47
C PRO A 237 18.98 2.59 -8.56
N GLY A 238 18.60 3.11 -7.39
CA GLY A 238 18.00 4.43 -7.26
C GLY A 238 19.06 5.53 -7.45
N LYS A 239 18.60 6.76 -7.65
CA LYS A 239 19.44 7.96 -7.49
C LYS A 239 19.84 8.19 -6.03
#